data_AF-A0A3S4UA23-F1
#
_entry.id   AF-A0A3S4UA23-F1
#
_cell.length_a   1.000
_cell.length_b   1.000
_cell.length_c   1.000
_cell.angle_alpha   90.00
_cell.angle_beta   90.00
_cell.angle_gamma   90.00
#
_symmetry.space_group_name_H-M   'P 1'
#
loop_
_entity.id
_entity.type
_entity.pdbx_description
1 polymer ?
#
loop_
_entity_poly.entity_id
_entity_poly.type
_entity_poly.pdbx_seq_one_letter_code
_entity_poly.pdbx_strand_id
1 'polypeptide(L)'
;MTLLDEALSEVKDGMLSGEVAFKLYDTYGFPLDLTADVCRERNITIDEAAFEREMAAQRTRAQAASQFGIDYNNVIRVEGETKFEGYTESESIAKITALFYEGKSVEQISAGQSAVVVLENTPFYAESGGQIGDSGYLTMEDVTFNVKDTQKYGQIFGHIGELEQGTLSVGQIVNAVVDVERRHQTSLNHSATHLLHAALRQLLGTHVVQKGSLVSEKALRFDFSHPEAITKEQLADIERLVNQKIRANFPIQTEIMEIETAKAKGAMALFGEKYADQVRVLSMGDFSIELCGGIHAKRTGDIGLFKITVETAVAAGIRRIEAVTGENAVNWILKQQRILNQSAELLKSDVNALVDKIQQYQDKTKN
;
A
#
# COMPACT_ATOMS: atom_id res chain seq x y z
N MET A 1 8.34 7.70 25.72
CA MET A 1 9.56 7.84 26.55
C MET A 1 9.95 6.54 27.22
N THR A 2 9.04 5.72 27.75
CA THR A 2 9.39 4.45 28.41
C THR A 2 10.28 3.50 27.59
N LEU A 3 9.96 3.24 26.32
CA LEU A 3 10.77 2.35 25.47
C LEU A 3 12.17 2.88 25.12
N LEU A 4 12.31 4.19 24.90
CA LEU A 4 13.60 4.83 24.65
C LEU A 4 14.41 4.93 25.96
N ASP A 5 13.75 5.22 27.07
CA ASP A 5 14.37 5.25 28.40
C ASP A 5 14.82 3.86 28.88
N GLU A 6 14.03 2.83 28.61
CA GLU A 6 14.39 1.42 28.85
C GLU A 6 15.61 1.04 28.02
N ALA A 7 15.57 1.31 26.70
CA ALA A 7 16.70 1.08 25.81
C ALA A 7 17.97 1.82 26.26
N LEU A 8 17.84 3.05 26.74
CA LEU A 8 18.95 3.85 27.26
C LEU A 8 19.41 3.41 28.65
N SER A 9 18.53 2.82 29.48
CA SER A 9 18.87 2.28 30.80
C SER A 9 19.69 1.00 30.74
N GLU A 10 19.60 0.28 29.60
CA GLU A 10 20.35 -0.95 29.33
C GLU A 10 21.72 -0.69 28.67
N VAL A 11 22.06 0.58 28.38
CA VAL A 11 23.36 0.97 27.81
C VAL A 11 24.46 0.84 28.86
N LYS A 12 25.41 -0.08 28.62
CA LYS A 12 26.51 -0.36 29.57
C LYS A 12 27.79 0.43 29.32
N ASP A 13 28.02 0.91 28.09
CA ASP A 13 29.31 1.51 27.68
C ASP A 13 29.17 2.93 27.08
N GLY A 14 28.10 3.65 27.43
CA GLY A 14 27.87 5.00 26.90
C GLY A 14 27.57 5.03 25.39
N MET A 15 27.23 3.88 24.80
CA MET A 15 26.90 3.75 23.38
C MET A 15 25.60 2.96 23.19
N LEU A 16 24.62 3.55 22.51
CA LEU A 16 23.39 2.88 22.09
C LEU A 16 23.69 2.06 20.84
N SER A 17 23.33 0.77 20.84
CA SER A 17 23.56 -0.09 19.69
C SER A 17 22.70 0.34 18.50
N GLY A 18 23.28 0.26 17.30
CA GLY A 18 22.56 0.59 16.06
C GLY A 18 21.35 -0.31 15.80
N GLU A 19 21.35 -1.55 16.28
CA GLU A 19 20.20 -2.47 16.21
C GLU A 19 19.01 -1.97 17.03
N VAL A 20 19.26 -1.46 18.24
CA VAL A 20 18.21 -0.90 19.11
C VAL A 20 17.70 0.42 18.54
N ALA A 21 18.60 1.28 18.05
CA ALA A 21 18.23 2.51 17.34
C ALA A 21 17.40 2.21 16.08
N PHE A 22 17.78 1.17 15.31
CA PHE A 22 17.04 0.71 14.15
C PHE A 22 15.66 0.18 14.54
N LYS A 23 15.53 -0.60 15.61
CA LYS A 23 14.23 -1.10 16.08
C LYS A 23 13.31 0.04 16.52
N LEU A 24 13.86 1.05 17.21
CA LEU A 24 13.14 2.27 17.58
C LEU A 24 12.62 3.00 16.32
N TYR A 25 13.44 3.09 15.28
CA TYR A 25 13.08 3.68 13.99
C TYR A 25 12.05 2.85 13.21
N ASP A 26 12.36 1.59 12.91
CA ASP A 26 11.60 0.73 12.00
C ASP A 26 10.30 0.19 12.63
N THR A 27 10.39 -0.32 13.86
CA THR A 27 9.25 -0.97 14.53
C THR A 27 8.35 0.04 15.25
N TYR A 28 8.96 1.06 15.87
CA TYR A 28 8.25 1.99 16.75
C TYR A 28 8.07 3.39 16.17
N GLY A 29 8.72 3.70 15.03
CA GLY A 29 8.55 4.95 14.31
C GLY A 29 9.26 6.15 14.94
N PHE A 30 10.27 5.94 15.79
CA PHE A 30 11.07 7.02 16.37
C PHE A 30 12.16 7.47 15.38
N PRO A 31 12.16 8.73 14.93
CA PRO A 31 13.21 9.23 14.04
C PRO A 31 14.59 9.13 14.70
N LEU A 32 15.61 8.75 13.91
CA LEU A 32 16.99 8.66 14.40
C LEU A 32 17.46 9.98 15.04
N ASP A 33 17.09 11.10 14.43
CA ASP A 33 17.43 12.46 14.90
C ASP A 33 16.94 12.69 16.34
N LEU A 34 15.73 12.21 16.66
CA LEU A 34 15.15 12.34 17.99
C LEU A 34 15.84 11.40 18.99
N THR A 35 16.19 10.19 18.56
CA THR A 35 17.02 9.27 19.37
C THR A 35 18.40 9.89 19.65
N ALA A 36 19.01 10.54 18.65
CA ALA A 36 20.32 11.20 18.77
C ALA A 36 20.29 12.39 19.73
N ASP A 37 19.23 13.20 19.70
CA ASP A 37 19.07 14.32 20.62
C ASP A 37 18.96 13.83 22.08
N VAL A 38 18.18 12.78 22.36
CA VAL A 38 18.04 12.21 23.70
C VAL A 38 19.34 11.53 24.17
N CYS A 39 20.07 10.86 23.27
CA CYS A 39 21.37 10.29 23.59
C CYS A 39 22.39 11.38 23.96
N ARG A 40 22.40 12.51 23.23
CA ARG A 40 23.28 13.65 23.46
C ARG A 40 23.08 14.26 24.84
N GLU A 41 21.84 14.38 25.30
CA GLU A 41 21.51 14.88 26.65
C GLU A 41 22.05 13.98 27.78
N ARG A 42 22.34 12.70 27.49
CA ARG A 42 22.81 11.70 28.45
C ARG A 42 24.28 11.32 28.27
N ASN A 43 25.03 12.04 27.43
CA ASN A 43 26.39 11.68 27.03
C ASN A 43 26.51 10.25 26.47
N ILE A 44 25.45 9.78 25.79
CA ILE A 44 25.42 8.49 25.10
C ILE A 44 25.64 8.77 23.60
N THR A 45 26.50 8.00 22.95
CA THR A 45 26.69 8.04 21.49
C THR A 45 25.86 6.97 20.82
N ILE A 46 25.45 7.17 19.56
CA ILE A 46 24.79 6.13 18.77
C ILE A 46 25.83 5.46 17.88
N ASP A 47 25.80 4.13 17.80
CA ASP A 47 26.53 3.40 16.76
C ASP A 47 25.83 3.58 15.41
N GLU A 48 26.05 4.73 14.77
CA GLU A 48 25.49 5.08 13.47
C GLU A 48 25.93 4.08 12.39
N ALA A 49 27.13 3.50 12.50
CA ALA A 49 27.61 2.49 11.55
C ALA A 49 26.82 1.18 11.66
N ALA A 50 26.46 0.73 12.87
CA ALA A 50 25.54 -0.39 13.06
C ALA A 50 24.11 -0.06 12.60
N PHE A 51 23.63 1.16 12.84
CA PHE A 51 22.31 1.60 12.37
C PHE A 51 22.23 1.57 10.84
N GLU A 52 23.22 2.13 10.15
CA GLU A 52 23.32 2.10 8.69
C GLU A 52 23.47 0.68 8.14
N ARG A 53 24.16 -0.22 8.86
CA ARG A 53 24.20 -1.65 8.50
C ARG A 53 22.82 -2.30 8.59
N GLU A 54 22.02 -2.01 9.60
CA GLU A 54 20.65 -2.54 9.72
C GLU A 54 19.70 -1.93 8.68
N MET A 55 19.83 -0.63 8.39
CA MET A 55 19.13 0.04 7.29
C MET A 55 19.51 -0.55 5.92
N ALA A 56 20.79 -0.82 5.70
CA ALA A 56 21.28 -1.50 4.50
C ALA A 56 20.77 -2.95 4.45
N ALA A 57 20.80 -3.69 5.55
CA ALA A 57 20.27 -5.05 5.63
C ALA A 57 18.75 -5.10 5.46
N GLN A 58 18.00 -4.08 5.91
CA GLN A 58 16.58 -3.92 5.63
C GLN A 58 16.35 -3.62 4.15
N ARG A 59 17.12 -2.69 3.56
CA ARG A 59 17.09 -2.43 2.11
C ARG A 59 17.43 -3.67 1.30
N THR A 60 18.44 -4.42 1.71
CA THR A 60 18.81 -5.69 1.07
C THR A 60 17.74 -6.76 1.31
N ARG A 61 17.11 -6.85 2.47
CA ARG A 61 15.95 -7.75 2.70
C ARG A 61 14.74 -7.35 1.87
N ALA A 62 14.47 -6.06 1.71
CA ALA A 62 13.43 -5.55 0.83
C ALA A 62 13.78 -5.80 -0.66
N GLN A 63 15.05 -5.66 -1.03
CA GLN A 63 15.58 -6.02 -2.35
C GLN A 63 15.68 -7.54 -2.55
N ALA A 64 15.78 -8.34 -1.50
CA ALA A 64 15.81 -9.80 -1.52
C ALA A 64 14.40 -10.40 -1.50
N ALA A 65 13.43 -9.73 -0.88
CA ALA A 65 12.02 -9.92 -1.17
C ALA A 65 11.70 -9.54 -2.64
N SER A 66 12.48 -8.60 -3.21
CA SER A 66 12.56 -8.33 -4.65
C SER A 66 13.55 -9.26 -5.41
N GLN A 67 14.26 -10.19 -4.75
CA GLN A 67 15.06 -11.26 -5.37
C GLN A 67 14.18 -12.47 -5.73
N PHE A 68 12.96 -12.23 -6.17
CA PHE A 68 12.41 -12.97 -7.32
C PHE A 68 12.99 -12.42 -8.63
N GLY A 69 14.29 -12.06 -8.62
CA GLY A 69 15.05 -11.32 -9.61
C GLY A 69 15.39 -12.13 -10.87
N ILE A 70 14.43 -12.89 -11.36
CA ILE A 70 14.36 -13.22 -12.77
C ILE A 70 13.40 -12.19 -13.34
N ASP A 71 13.87 -11.35 -14.25
CA ASP A 71 13.01 -10.49 -15.04
C ASP A 71 12.20 -11.37 -15.99
N TYR A 72 11.14 -11.97 -15.43
CA TYR A 72 10.22 -12.85 -16.13
C TYR A 72 9.55 -12.15 -17.33
N ASN A 73 9.56 -10.81 -17.41
CA ASN A 73 9.11 -10.08 -18.60
C ASN A 73 9.89 -10.48 -19.86
N ASN A 74 11.15 -10.88 -19.73
CA ASN A 74 11.97 -11.31 -20.85
C ASN A 74 11.91 -12.84 -21.09
N VAL A 75 11.39 -13.62 -20.15
CA VAL A 75 11.47 -15.09 -20.16
C VAL A 75 10.11 -15.77 -20.32
N ILE A 76 9.03 -15.18 -19.77
CA ILE A 76 7.64 -15.62 -19.98
C ILE A 76 7.16 -15.03 -21.32
N ARG A 77 7.57 -15.67 -22.41
CA ARG A 77 6.97 -15.48 -23.73
C ARG A 77 5.98 -16.61 -23.99
N VAL A 78 4.91 -16.66 -23.22
CA VAL A 78 3.78 -17.51 -23.57
C VAL A 78 2.96 -16.73 -24.60
N GLU A 79 2.65 -17.35 -25.74
CA GLU A 79 1.66 -16.78 -26.65
C GLU A 79 0.28 -17.00 -26.03
N GLY A 80 -0.48 -15.92 -25.84
CA GLY A 80 -1.85 -16.01 -25.31
C GLY A 80 -2.28 -14.78 -24.52
N GLU A 81 -3.48 -14.88 -23.99
CA GLU A 81 -4.12 -13.90 -23.11
C GLU A 81 -4.77 -14.65 -21.95
N THR A 82 -4.63 -14.14 -20.73
CA THR A 82 -5.38 -14.65 -19.58
C THR A 82 -6.70 -13.91 -19.49
N LYS A 83 -7.82 -14.64 -19.50
CA LYS A 83 -9.14 -14.03 -19.29
C LYS A 83 -9.31 -13.63 -17.83
N PHE A 84 -9.41 -12.33 -17.57
CA PHE A 84 -9.64 -11.83 -16.20
C PHE A 84 -11.13 -11.84 -15.83
N GLU A 85 -11.46 -12.48 -14.70
CA GLU A 85 -12.83 -12.66 -14.18
C GLU A 85 -13.03 -11.95 -12.82
N GLY A 86 -11.97 -11.37 -12.27
CA GLY A 86 -11.94 -10.82 -10.91
C GLY A 86 -12.78 -9.57 -10.66
N TYR A 87 -13.42 -9.02 -11.69
CA TYR A 87 -14.40 -7.94 -11.52
C TYR A 87 -15.71 -8.44 -10.90
N THR A 88 -16.05 -9.71 -11.09
CA THR A 88 -17.27 -10.32 -10.52
C THR A 88 -16.95 -11.49 -9.61
N GLU A 89 -15.91 -12.26 -9.93
CA GLU A 89 -15.57 -13.48 -9.22
C GLU A 89 -14.39 -13.30 -8.25
N SER A 90 -14.42 -14.06 -7.16
CA SER A 90 -13.29 -14.24 -6.25
C SER A 90 -12.78 -15.68 -6.23
N GLU A 91 -13.47 -16.56 -6.93
CA GLU A 91 -13.17 -17.98 -7.05
C GLU A 91 -13.52 -18.40 -8.48
N SER A 92 -12.63 -19.12 -9.16
CA SER A 92 -12.99 -19.76 -10.43
C SER A 92 -12.18 -21.03 -10.70
N ILE A 93 -12.81 -21.96 -11.42
CA ILE A 93 -12.14 -23.15 -11.94
C ILE A 93 -11.38 -22.74 -13.20
N ALA A 94 -10.10 -23.11 -13.29
CA ALA A 94 -9.24 -22.74 -14.40
C ALA A 94 -8.21 -23.82 -14.73
N LYS A 95 -7.90 -23.98 -16.02
CA LYS A 95 -6.82 -24.85 -16.48
C LYS A 95 -5.45 -24.14 -16.40
N ILE A 96 -4.44 -24.87 -15.95
CA ILE A 96 -3.04 -24.44 -16.01
C ILE A 96 -2.54 -24.53 -17.45
N THR A 97 -2.09 -23.40 -18.00
CA THR A 97 -1.58 -23.31 -19.37
C THR A 97 -0.06 -23.31 -19.43
N ALA A 98 0.62 -22.84 -18.38
CA ALA A 98 2.07 -22.89 -18.27
C ALA A 98 2.53 -22.86 -16.81
N LEU A 99 3.71 -23.43 -16.56
CA LEU A 99 4.42 -23.35 -15.29
C LEU A 99 5.86 -22.87 -15.55
N PHE A 100 6.35 -22.02 -14.65
CA PHE A 100 7.74 -21.55 -14.67
C PHE A 100 8.40 -21.76 -13.31
N TYR A 101 9.55 -22.43 -13.32
CA TYR A 101 10.39 -22.65 -12.15
C TYR A 101 11.80 -22.15 -12.45
N GLU A 102 12.36 -21.31 -11.57
CA GLU A 102 13.66 -20.66 -11.78
C GLU A 102 13.80 -20.02 -13.18
N GLY A 103 12.73 -19.35 -13.64
CA GLY A 103 12.72 -18.69 -14.94
C GLY A 103 12.53 -19.62 -16.14
N LYS A 104 12.49 -20.94 -15.96
CA LYS A 104 12.35 -21.87 -17.08
C LYS A 104 10.95 -22.45 -17.13
N SER A 105 10.42 -22.59 -18.35
CA SER A 105 9.19 -23.34 -18.56
C SER A 105 9.41 -24.81 -18.18
N VAL A 106 8.49 -25.35 -17.37
CA VAL A 106 8.51 -26.73 -16.90
C VAL A 106 7.13 -27.35 -17.07
N GLU A 107 7.07 -28.67 -17.21
CA GLU A 107 5.79 -29.39 -17.30
C GLU A 107 5.16 -29.66 -15.93
N GLN A 108 5.97 -29.60 -14.87
CA GLN A 108 5.57 -29.98 -13.52
C GLN A 108 6.42 -29.29 -12.45
N ILE A 109 5.80 -28.99 -11.30
CA ILE A 109 6.45 -28.54 -10.07
C ILE A 109 5.99 -29.40 -8.88
N SER A 110 6.85 -29.57 -7.88
CA SER A 110 6.61 -30.38 -6.67
C SER A 110 6.63 -29.53 -5.40
N ALA A 111 6.07 -30.05 -4.32
CA ALA A 111 6.01 -29.36 -3.02
C ALA A 111 7.38 -28.79 -2.59
N GLY A 112 7.37 -27.59 -2.02
CA GLY A 112 8.53 -26.78 -1.64
C GLY A 112 9.10 -25.91 -2.75
N GLN A 113 8.60 -26.01 -3.99
CA GLN A 113 9.08 -25.19 -5.10
C GLN A 113 8.30 -23.88 -5.24
N SER A 114 9.04 -22.77 -5.35
CA SER A 114 8.49 -21.47 -5.74
C SER A 114 8.42 -21.35 -7.27
N ALA A 115 7.27 -20.98 -7.79
CA ALA A 115 7.00 -20.98 -9.23
C ALA A 115 6.08 -19.82 -9.65
N VAL A 116 5.97 -19.62 -10.97
CA VAL A 116 4.91 -18.81 -11.58
C VAL A 116 3.96 -19.74 -12.30
N VAL A 117 2.68 -19.70 -11.93
CA VAL A 117 1.61 -20.46 -12.56
C VAL A 117 0.81 -19.55 -13.49
N VAL A 118 0.58 -19.99 -14.72
CA VAL A 118 -0.29 -19.29 -15.67
C VAL A 118 -1.56 -20.09 -15.88
N LEU A 119 -2.70 -19.39 -15.81
CA LEU A 119 -4.04 -19.96 -15.98
C LEU A 119 -4.67 -19.43 -17.27
N GLU A 120 -5.63 -20.19 -17.82
CA GLU A 120 -6.43 -19.74 -18.97
C GLU A 120 -7.38 -18.59 -18.61
N ASN A 121 -7.99 -18.65 -17.42
CA ASN A 121 -8.82 -17.62 -16.80
C ASN A 121 -8.42 -17.48 -15.32
N THR A 122 -8.64 -16.31 -14.72
CA THR A 122 -8.33 -16.10 -13.30
C THR A 122 -9.20 -15.03 -12.65
N PRO A 123 -9.62 -15.22 -11.39
CA PRO A 123 -10.19 -14.15 -10.61
C PRO A 123 -9.10 -13.22 -10.05
N PHE A 124 -7.82 -13.58 -10.05
CA PHE A 124 -6.74 -12.80 -9.42
C PHE A 124 -6.41 -11.55 -10.22
N TYR A 125 -6.47 -10.38 -9.58
CA TYR A 125 -6.01 -9.13 -10.15
C TYR A 125 -4.49 -9.13 -10.22
N ALA A 126 -3.96 -8.93 -11.42
CA ALA A 126 -2.53 -8.74 -11.61
C ALA A 126 -2.16 -7.26 -11.40
N GLU A 127 -1.09 -7.01 -10.64
CA GLU A 127 -0.62 -5.68 -10.26
C GLU A 127 -0.62 -4.71 -11.45
N SER A 128 -1.28 -3.57 -11.27
CA SER A 128 -1.47 -2.58 -12.33
C SER A 128 -2.07 -1.29 -11.77
N GLY A 129 -1.77 -0.14 -12.39
CA GLY A 129 -2.40 1.14 -12.02
C GLY A 129 -2.13 1.58 -10.58
N GLY A 130 -1.07 1.06 -9.96
CA GLY A 130 -0.72 1.27 -8.55
C GLY A 130 -1.37 0.29 -7.58
N GLN A 131 -2.39 -0.48 -7.98
CA GLN A 131 -2.96 -1.54 -7.15
C GLN A 131 -2.06 -2.78 -7.20
N ILE A 132 -1.67 -3.28 -6.03
CA ILE A 132 -0.89 -4.52 -5.90
C ILE A 132 -1.65 -5.76 -6.41
N GLY A 133 -0.89 -6.80 -6.75
CA GLY A 133 -1.44 -8.09 -7.14
C GLY A 133 -2.18 -8.81 -6.02
N ASP A 134 -3.22 -9.55 -6.39
CA ASP A 134 -3.93 -10.41 -5.43
C ASP A 134 -3.07 -11.60 -4.98
N SER A 135 -3.33 -12.05 -3.75
CA SER A 135 -2.88 -13.34 -3.20
C SER A 135 -4.05 -14.27 -2.95
N GLY A 136 -3.75 -15.53 -2.63
CA GLY A 136 -4.75 -16.55 -2.38
C GLY A 136 -4.17 -17.93 -2.63
N TYR A 137 -4.99 -18.85 -3.12
CA TYR A 137 -4.58 -20.24 -3.32
C TYR A 137 -5.07 -20.78 -4.66
N LEU A 138 -4.26 -21.65 -5.26
CA LEU A 138 -4.70 -22.57 -6.29
C LEU A 138 -4.79 -23.96 -5.66
N THR A 139 -5.97 -24.56 -5.68
CA THR A 139 -6.26 -25.79 -4.94
C THR A 139 -6.81 -26.90 -5.84
N MET A 140 -6.44 -28.13 -5.52
CA MET A 140 -7.10 -29.38 -5.92
C MET A 140 -7.10 -30.31 -4.71
N GLU A 141 -7.72 -31.47 -4.81
CA GLU A 141 -7.90 -32.42 -3.68
C GLU A 141 -6.67 -32.58 -2.78
N ASP A 142 -5.50 -32.91 -3.34
CA ASP A 142 -4.24 -33.08 -2.60
C ASP A 142 -3.15 -32.06 -2.98
N VAL A 143 -3.55 -30.91 -3.54
CA VAL A 143 -2.60 -29.90 -4.05
C VAL A 143 -2.98 -28.52 -3.56
N THR A 144 -2.03 -27.82 -2.95
CA THR A 144 -2.20 -26.44 -2.49
C THR A 144 -1.00 -25.61 -2.90
N PHE A 145 -1.24 -24.63 -3.77
CA PHE A 145 -0.27 -23.64 -4.17
C PHE A 145 -0.65 -22.29 -3.59
N ASN A 146 0.22 -21.73 -2.76
CA ASN A 146 0.02 -20.45 -2.09
C ASN A 146 0.50 -19.33 -3.00
N VAL A 147 -0.44 -18.61 -3.60
CA VAL A 147 -0.20 -17.45 -4.45
C VAL A 147 0.11 -16.26 -3.54
N LYS A 148 1.36 -15.80 -3.56
CA LYS A 148 1.84 -14.67 -2.76
C LYS A 148 1.59 -13.34 -3.47
N ASP A 149 1.66 -13.35 -4.80
CA ASP A 149 1.50 -12.17 -5.65
C ASP A 149 1.04 -12.54 -7.06
N THR A 150 0.40 -11.60 -7.77
CA THR A 150 -0.05 -11.79 -9.15
C THR A 150 0.43 -10.62 -10.01
N GLN A 151 1.19 -10.92 -11.06
CA GLN A 151 1.86 -9.92 -11.89
C GLN A 151 1.49 -10.05 -13.37
N LYS A 152 1.55 -8.94 -14.11
CA LYS A 152 1.30 -8.92 -15.57
C LYS A 152 2.58 -9.15 -16.36
N TYR A 153 2.54 -10.09 -17.30
CA TYR A 153 3.58 -10.35 -18.28
C TYR A 153 2.98 -10.17 -19.68
N GLY A 154 2.86 -8.91 -20.13
CA GLY A 154 2.06 -8.57 -21.30
C GLY A 154 0.56 -8.79 -21.05
N GLN A 155 -0.08 -9.67 -21.82
CA GLN A 155 -1.51 -10.02 -21.68
C GLN A 155 -1.75 -11.21 -20.73
N ILE A 156 -0.69 -11.73 -20.11
CA ILE A 156 -0.74 -12.92 -19.27
C ILE A 156 -0.63 -12.53 -17.80
N PHE A 157 -1.41 -13.20 -16.97
CA PHE A 157 -1.40 -13.00 -15.53
C PHE A 157 -0.64 -14.17 -14.90
N GLY A 158 0.51 -13.89 -14.30
CA GLY A 158 1.34 -14.88 -13.64
C GLY A 158 1.12 -14.86 -12.13
N HIS A 159 0.76 -16.02 -11.59
CA HIS A 159 0.51 -16.24 -10.16
C HIS A 159 1.83 -16.70 -9.53
N ILE A 160 2.48 -15.81 -8.79
CA ILE A 160 3.77 -16.04 -8.15
C ILE A 160 3.53 -16.60 -6.76
N GLY A 161 4.10 -17.76 -6.48
CA GLY A 161 3.80 -18.46 -5.24
C GLY A 161 4.70 -19.66 -4.98
N GLU A 162 4.28 -20.46 -4.02
CA GLU A 162 4.98 -21.67 -3.58
C GLU A 162 4.01 -22.83 -3.50
N LEU A 163 4.43 -23.99 -4.02
CA LEU A 163 3.66 -25.22 -3.90
C LEU A 163 3.86 -25.80 -2.50
N GLU A 164 2.84 -25.74 -1.65
CA GLU A 164 2.93 -26.23 -0.26
C GLU A 164 2.75 -27.74 -0.19
N GLN A 165 1.85 -28.28 -1.01
CA GLN A 165 1.51 -29.70 -1.00
C GLN A 165 1.27 -30.22 -2.42
N GLY A 166 1.69 -31.48 -2.66
CA GLY A 166 1.36 -32.22 -3.87
C GLY A 166 2.27 -31.90 -5.05
N THR A 167 1.71 -31.94 -6.25
CA THR A 167 2.43 -31.74 -7.51
C THR A 167 1.48 -31.09 -8.52
N LEU A 168 1.93 -30.01 -9.15
CA LEU A 168 1.18 -29.28 -10.19
C LEU A 168 1.80 -29.54 -11.55
N SER A 169 0.96 -29.80 -12.55
CA SER A 169 1.36 -30.04 -13.93
C SER A 169 0.56 -29.18 -14.91
N VAL A 170 1.19 -28.83 -16.02
CA VAL A 170 0.52 -28.15 -17.13
C VAL A 170 -0.67 -29.00 -17.60
N GLY A 171 -1.80 -28.34 -17.86
CA GLY A 171 -3.04 -28.97 -18.31
C GLY A 171 -3.99 -29.43 -17.19
N GLN A 172 -3.56 -29.41 -15.93
CA GLN A 172 -4.44 -29.69 -14.79
C GLN A 172 -5.45 -28.56 -14.57
N ILE A 173 -6.58 -28.90 -13.95
CA ILE A 173 -7.65 -27.97 -13.62
C ILE A 173 -7.60 -27.69 -12.12
N VAL A 174 -7.41 -26.43 -11.75
CA VAL A 174 -7.32 -25.98 -10.35
C VAL A 174 -8.52 -25.10 -10.00
N ASN A 175 -8.84 -25.05 -8.72
CA ASN A 175 -9.72 -24.04 -8.14
C ASN A 175 -8.88 -22.86 -7.66
N ALA A 176 -9.02 -21.72 -8.33
CA ALA A 176 -8.30 -20.48 -8.03
C ALA A 176 -9.14 -19.62 -7.09
N VAL A 177 -8.69 -19.44 -5.84
CA VAL A 177 -9.43 -18.76 -4.76
C VAL A 177 -8.62 -17.57 -4.26
N VAL A 178 -9.17 -16.37 -4.36
CA VAL A 178 -8.50 -15.14 -3.91
C VAL A 178 -8.72 -14.91 -2.43
N ASP A 179 -7.74 -14.34 -1.75
CA ASP A 179 -7.91 -13.75 -0.42
C ASP A 179 -8.84 -12.55 -0.48
N VAL A 180 -10.12 -12.82 -0.24
CA VAL A 180 -11.21 -11.82 -0.32
C VAL A 180 -11.05 -10.69 0.69
N GLU A 181 -10.48 -10.95 1.86
CA GLU A 181 -10.31 -9.93 2.90
C GLU A 181 -9.18 -8.98 2.50
N ARG A 182 -8.04 -9.52 2.07
CA ARG A 182 -6.92 -8.71 1.57
C ARG A 182 -7.34 -7.86 0.37
N ARG A 183 -8.06 -8.46 -0.60
CA ARG A 183 -8.60 -7.74 -1.75
C ARG A 183 -9.57 -6.65 -1.31
N HIS A 184 -10.44 -6.94 -0.34
CA HIS A 184 -11.41 -5.98 0.15
C HIS A 184 -10.69 -4.74 0.70
N GLN A 185 -9.72 -4.89 1.60
CA GLN A 185 -8.94 -3.77 2.15
C GLN A 185 -8.22 -2.98 1.05
N THR A 186 -7.63 -3.68 0.07
CA THR A 186 -7.00 -3.05 -1.10
C THR A 186 -8.01 -2.23 -1.91
N SER A 187 -9.21 -2.76 -2.11
CA SER A 187 -10.29 -2.07 -2.84
C SER A 187 -10.78 -0.79 -2.14
N LEU A 188 -10.78 -0.78 -0.80
CA LEU A 188 -11.12 0.42 -0.01
C LEU A 188 -10.08 1.52 -0.24
N ASN A 189 -8.80 1.16 -0.12
CA ASN A 189 -7.68 2.07 -0.39
C ASN A 189 -7.67 2.56 -1.85
N HIS A 190 -8.03 1.70 -2.81
CA HIS A 190 -8.13 2.08 -4.21
C HIS A 190 -9.24 3.12 -4.42
N SER A 191 -10.43 2.83 -3.92
CA SER A 191 -11.56 3.74 -4.01
C SER A 191 -11.27 5.09 -3.33
N ALA A 192 -10.59 5.09 -2.19
CA ALA A 192 -10.18 6.32 -1.51
C ALA A 192 -9.14 7.12 -2.30
N THR A 193 -8.29 6.46 -3.08
CA THR A 193 -7.29 7.13 -3.94
C THR A 193 -7.96 8.04 -4.96
N HIS A 194 -9.05 7.60 -5.58
CA HIS A 194 -9.83 8.43 -6.52
C HIS A 194 -10.49 9.62 -5.81
N LEU A 195 -11.11 9.40 -4.64
CA LEU A 195 -11.68 10.50 -3.86
C LEU A 195 -10.61 11.52 -3.43
N LEU A 196 -9.43 11.05 -3.04
CA LEU A 196 -8.28 11.89 -2.70
C LEU A 196 -7.83 12.72 -3.90
N HIS A 197 -7.70 12.09 -5.07
CA HIS A 197 -7.29 12.79 -6.29
C HIS A 197 -8.28 13.89 -6.69
N ALA A 198 -9.58 13.60 -6.67
CA ALA A 198 -10.62 14.59 -6.91
C ALA A 198 -10.60 15.73 -5.86
N ALA A 199 -10.41 15.40 -4.58
CA ALA A 199 -10.32 16.39 -3.50
C ALA A 199 -9.11 17.32 -3.65
N LEU A 200 -7.94 16.76 -3.97
CA LEU A 200 -6.73 17.54 -4.23
C LEU A 200 -6.93 18.50 -5.39
N ARG A 201 -7.56 18.07 -6.48
CA ARG A 201 -7.83 18.93 -7.64
C ARG A 201 -8.83 20.03 -7.35
N GLN A 202 -9.86 19.73 -6.56
CA GLN A 202 -10.86 20.73 -6.18
C GLN A 202 -10.27 21.81 -5.27
N LEU A 203 -9.40 21.43 -4.32
CA LEU A 203 -8.87 22.35 -3.31
C LEU A 203 -7.57 23.04 -3.72
N LEU A 204 -6.66 22.31 -4.38
CA LEU A 204 -5.34 22.82 -4.75
C LEU A 204 -5.30 23.31 -6.21
N GLY A 205 -6.16 22.78 -7.08
CA GLY A 205 -6.26 23.19 -8.49
C GLY A 205 -6.05 22.06 -9.49
N THR A 206 -6.44 22.32 -10.75
CA THR A 206 -6.44 21.32 -11.84
C THR A 206 -5.05 20.97 -12.36
N HIS A 207 -3.98 21.61 -11.88
CA HIS A 207 -2.58 21.23 -12.16
C HIS A 207 -2.11 20.03 -11.35
N VAL A 208 -2.86 19.61 -10.33
CA VAL A 208 -2.61 18.35 -9.62
C VAL A 208 -2.83 17.19 -10.58
N VAL A 209 -1.75 16.48 -10.88
CA VAL A 209 -1.73 15.31 -11.76
C VAL A 209 -0.94 14.22 -11.06
N GLN A 210 -1.46 12.99 -11.09
CA GLN A 210 -0.77 11.80 -10.55
C GLN A 210 0.62 11.63 -11.18
N LYS A 211 1.61 11.34 -10.33
CA LYS A 211 3.00 11.02 -10.67
C LYS A 211 3.42 9.62 -10.20
N GLY A 212 2.63 9.01 -9.33
CA GLY A 212 2.86 7.68 -8.80
C GLY A 212 1.72 7.26 -7.88
N SER A 213 1.45 5.97 -7.80
CA SER A 213 0.44 5.41 -6.90
C SER A 213 0.92 4.05 -6.39
N LEU A 214 0.60 3.76 -5.12
CA LEU A 214 0.66 2.43 -4.54
C LEU A 214 -0.60 2.25 -3.70
N VAL A 215 -1.30 1.14 -3.91
CA VAL A 215 -2.54 0.79 -3.22
C VAL A 215 -2.38 -0.66 -2.78
N SER A 216 -2.32 -0.85 -1.46
CA SER A 216 -2.16 -2.16 -0.81
C SER A 216 -3.27 -2.40 0.20
N GLU A 217 -3.30 -3.58 0.82
CA GLU A 217 -4.23 -3.84 1.93
C GLU A 217 -3.94 -2.98 3.16
N LYS A 218 -2.70 -2.47 3.30
CA LYS A 218 -2.25 -1.73 4.49
C LYS A 218 -2.46 -0.24 4.36
N ALA A 219 -2.15 0.32 3.19
CA ALA A 219 -2.17 1.76 2.96
C ALA A 219 -2.27 2.09 1.46
N LEU A 220 -2.61 3.35 1.19
CA LEU A 220 -2.43 3.99 -0.10
C LEU A 220 -1.34 5.07 -0.02
N ARG A 221 -0.67 5.26 -1.14
CA ARG A 221 0.34 6.30 -1.37
C ARG A 221 0.06 6.95 -2.71
N PHE A 222 -0.11 8.27 -2.71
CA PHE A 222 -0.45 9.03 -3.89
C PHE A 222 0.54 10.16 -4.09
N ASP A 223 1.29 10.09 -5.21
CA ASP A 223 2.26 11.09 -5.60
C ASP A 223 1.65 11.98 -6.67
N PHE A 224 1.80 13.29 -6.55
CA PHE A 224 1.19 14.25 -7.46
C PHE A 224 2.03 15.51 -7.66
N SER A 225 1.81 16.16 -8.81
CA SER A 225 2.45 17.44 -9.11
C SER A 225 1.84 18.56 -8.28
N HIS A 226 2.66 19.16 -7.42
CA HIS A 226 2.32 20.36 -6.67
C HIS A 226 3.62 21.07 -6.24
N PRO A 227 3.85 22.34 -6.62
CA PRO A 227 5.12 23.02 -6.36
C PRO A 227 5.29 23.43 -4.89
N GLU A 228 4.19 23.70 -4.20
CA GLU A 228 4.20 24.27 -2.85
C GLU A 228 4.08 23.18 -1.77
N ALA A 229 4.48 23.53 -0.55
CA ALA A 229 4.18 22.69 0.60
C ALA A 229 2.70 22.80 0.96
N ILE A 230 2.07 21.69 1.29
CA ILE A 230 0.67 21.66 1.68
C ILE A 230 0.60 22.06 3.15
N THR A 231 -0.21 23.07 3.46
CA THR A 231 -0.37 23.52 4.84
C THR A 231 -1.16 22.49 5.66
N LYS A 232 -1.01 22.53 6.98
CA LYS A 232 -1.78 21.66 7.89
C LYS A 232 -3.29 21.86 7.74
N GLU A 233 -3.72 23.09 7.48
CA GLU A 233 -5.13 23.43 7.24
C GLU A 233 -5.63 22.83 5.92
N GLN A 234 -4.87 22.98 4.83
CA GLN A 234 -5.19 22.35 3.55
C GLN A 234 -5.27 20.81 3.67
N LEU A 235 -4.35 20.17 4.38
CA LEU A 235 -4.42 18.72 4.63
C LEU A 235 -5.68 18.33 5.40
N ALA A 236 -6.05 19.11 6.41
CA ALA A 236 -7.29 18.87 7.17
C ALA A 236 -8.53 19.06 6.28
N ASP A 237 -8.54 20.04 5.38
CA ASP A 237 -9.63 20.27 4.44
C ASP A 237 -9.75 19.16 3.38
N ILE A 238 -8.61 18.67 2.86
CA ILE A 238 -8.56 17.52 1.96
C ILE A 238 -9.13 16.29 2.65
N GLU A 239 -8.64 15.94 3.84
CA GLU A 239 -9.14 14.78 4.60
C GLU A 239 -10.63 14.93 4.93
N ARG A 240 -11.09 16.13 5.29
CA ARG A 240 -12.51 16.40 5.58
C ARG A 240 -13.38 16.22 4.35
N LEU A 241 -12.93 16.72 3.19
CA LEU A 241 -13.66 16.60 1.93
C LEU A 241 -13.76 15.14 1.48
N VAL A 242 -12.66 14.38 1.54
CA VAL A 242 -12.68 12.94 1.20
C VAL A 242 -13.69 12.21 2.10
N ASN A 243 -13.63 12.42 3.42
CA ASN A 243 -14.56 11.78 4.35
C ASN A 243 -16.01 12.27 4.18
N GLN A 244 -16.24 13.50 3.74
CA GLN A 244 -17.58 13.98 3.37
C GLN A 244 -18.13 13.18 2.18
N LYS A 245 -17.31 12.92 1.17
CA LYS A 245 -17.70 12.16 -0.03
C LYS A 245 -17.89 10.67 0.27
N ILE A 246 -17.09 10.11 1.18
CA ILE A 246 -17.33 8.77 1.74
C ILE A 246 -18.71 8.69 2.40
N ARG A 247 -19.05 9.64 3.29
CA ARG A 247 -20.36 9.66 3.98
C ARG A 247 -21.54 9.93 3.06
N ALA A 248 -21.33 10.58 1.91
CA ALA A 248 -22.37 10.73 0.90
C ALA A 248 -22.78 9.37 0.29
N ASN A 249 -21.93 8.34 0.44
CA ASN A 249 -22.24 6.95 0.12
C ASN A 249 -22.73 6.75 -1.32
N PHE A 250 -22.12 7.45 -2.28
CA PHE A 250 -22.39 7.25 -3.70
C PHE A 250 -22.12 5.80 -4.13
N PRO A 251 -22.95 5.21 -5.00
CA PRO A 251 -22.61 3.99 -5.72
C PRO A 251 -21.32 4.19 -6.50
N ILE A 252 -20.45 3.19 -6.50
CA ILE A 252 -19.26 3.15 -7.35
C ILE A 252 -19.64 2.36 -8.61
N GLN A 253 -19.70 3.04 -9.75
CA GLN A 253 -20.15 2.48 -11.01
C GLN A 253 -18.98 2.30 -11.96
N THR A 254 -19.00 1.22 -12.72
CA THR A 254 -17.97 0.95 -13.73
C THR A 254 -18.61 0.59 -15.05
N GLU A 255 -18.20 1.26 -16.11
CA GLU A 255 -18.72 1.09 -17.47
C GLU A 255 -17.57 0.91 -18.44
N ILE A 256 -17.71 0.02 -19.43
CA ILE A 256 -16.78 -0.06 -20.57
C ILE A 256 -17.37 0.80 -21.68
N MET A 257 -16.58 1.74 -22.21
CA MET A 257 -17.01 2.62 -23.29
C MET A 257 -15.84 3.09 -24.14
N GLU A 258 -16.16 3.67 -25.30
CA GLU A 258 -15.19 4.32 -26.17
C GLU A 258 -14.48 5.48 -25.45
N ILE A 259 -13.18 5.62 -25.67
CA ILE A 259 -12.35 6.64 -25.02
C ILE A 259 -12.87 8.07 -25.22
N GLU A 260 -13.40 8.38 -26.41
CA GLU A 260 -13.97 9.70 -26.70
C GLU A 260 -15.26 9.96 -25.93
N THR A 261 -16.08 8.92 -25.70
CA THR A 261 -17.28 9.00 -24.85
C THR A 261 -16.88 9.22 -23.38
N ALA A 262 -15.83 8.54 -22.92
CA ALA A 262 -15.30 8.73 -21.57
C ALA A 262 -14.82 10.16 -21.34
N LYS A 263 -14.03 10.73 -22.28
CA LYS A 263 -13.60 12.13 -22.23
C LYS A 263 -14.77 13.10 -22.23
N ALA A 264 -15.80 12.85 -23.04
CA ALA A 264 -17.01 13.67 -23.07
C ALA A 264 -17.81 13.64 -21.74
N LYS A 265 -17.76 12.52 -21.01
CA LYS A 265 -18.30 12.39 -19.63
C LYS A 265 -17.45 13.10 -18.58
N GLY A 266 -16.33 13.73 -18.95
CA GLY A 266 -15.39 14.35 -18.02
C GLY A 266 -14.45 13.35 -17.34
N ALA A 267 -14.36 12.12 -17.84
CA ALA A 267 -13.45 11.13 -17.30
C ALA A 267 -12.01 11.62 -17.43
N MET A 268 -11.30 11.64 -16.31
CA MET A 268 -9.89 11.97 -16.33
C MET A 268 -9.08 10.75 -16.79
N ALA A 269 -8.25 10.98 -17.80
CA ALA A 269 -7.20 10.05 -18.19
C ALA A 269 -6.01 10.22 -17.24
N LEU A 270 -5.42 9.10 -16.79
CA LEU A 270 -4.19 9.12 -16.02
C LEU A 270 -3.00 9.37 -16.97
N PHE A 271 -2.04 10.18 -16.52
CA PHE A 271 -0.95 10.64 -17.37
C PHE A 271 0.03 9.51 -17.74
N GLY A 272 0.37 9.39 -19.02
CA GLY A 272 1.44 8.50 -19.50
C GLY A 272 1.00 7.10 -19.94
N GLU A 273 -0.28 6.77 -19.82
CA GLU A 273 -0.80 5.47 -20.27
C GLU A 273 -1.27 5.51 -21.72
N LYS A 274 -1.00 4.43 -22.46
CA LYS A 274 -1.64 4.16 -23.75
C LYS A 274 -2.93 3.41 -23.49
N TYR A 275 -4.04 4.00 -23.88
CA TYR A 275 -5.36 3.40 -23.73
C TYR A 275 -5.76 2.67 -25.01
N ALA A 276 -6.48 1.55 -24.85
CA ALA A 276 -7.19 0.91 -25.95
C ALA A 276 -8.41 1.76 -26.37
N ASP A 277 -9.01 1.42 -27.50
CA ASP A 277 -10.21 2.11 -28.02
C ASP A 277 -11.36 2.06 -27.01
N GLN A 278 -11.50 0.92 -26.32
CA GLN A 278 -12.41 0.73 -25.20
C GLN A 278 -11.68 0.86 -23.86
N VAL A 279 -12.23 1.68 -22.98
CA VAL A 279 -11.70 1.96 -21.65
C VAL A 279 -12.75 1.67 -20.59
N ARG A 280 -12.29 1.26 -19.41
CA ARG A 280 -13.13 1.11 -18.22
C ARG A 280 -13.14 2.42 -17.45
N VAL A 281 -14.31 3.02 -17.33
CA VAL A 281 -14.56 4.26 -16.60
C VAL A 281 -15.15 3.93 -15.24
N LEU A 282 -14.58 4.51 -14.19
CA LEU A 282 -15.05 4.48 -12.82
C LEU A 282 -15.69 5.80 -12.47
N SER A 283 -16.88 5.75 -11.87
CA SER A 283 -17.61 6.94 -11.41
C SER A 283 -18.01 6.80 -9.93
N MET A 284 -17.75 7.83 -9.14
CA MET A 284 -18.15 7.96 -7.73
C MET A 284 -19.03 9.21 -7.56
N GLY A 285 -20.26 9.11 -8.05
CA GLY A 285 -21.09 10.29 -8.33
C GLY A 285 -20.40 11.23 -9.33
N ASP A 286 -20.80 12.51 -9.33
CA ASP A 286 -20.20 13.52 -10.21
C ASP A 286 -18.87 14.07 -9.67
N PHE A 287 -18.40 13.56 -8.53
CA PHE A 287 -17.21 14.07 -7.86
C PHE A 287 -15.92 13.50 -8.44
N SER A 288 -15.91 12.22 -8.81
CA SER A 288 -14.74 11.54 -9.35
C SER A 288 -15.16 10.63 -10.50
N ILE A 289 -14.67 10.93 -11.70
CA ILE A 289 -14.88 10.13 -12.91
C ILE A 289 -13.51 9.92 -13.55
N GLU A 290 -13.02 8.69 -13.56
CA GLU A 290 -11.64 8.38 -13.95
C GLU A 290 -11.56 7.09 -14.77
N LEU A 291 -10.56 6.98 -15.65
CA LEU A 291 -10.23 5.72 -16.30
C LEU A 291 -9.51 4.82 -15.28
N CYS A 292 -10.11 3.69 -14.93
CA CYS A 292 -9.50 2.77 -13.97
C CYS A 292 -9.86 1.31 -14.23
N GLY A 293 -8.83 0.49 -14.41
CA GLY A 293 -8.93 -0.97 -14.54
C GLY A 293 -8.93 -1.72 -13.21
N GLY A 294 -8.86 -1.04 -12.08
CA GLY A 294 -8.72 -1.64 -10.75
C GLY A 294 -9.99 -2.25 -10.16
N ILE A 295 -9.80 -2.92 -9.02
CA ILE A 295 -10.87 -3.39 -8.14
C ILE A 295 -11.22 -2.29 -7.14
N HIS A 296 -12.51 -2.06 -6.95
CA HIS A 296 -13.04 -0.99 -6.11
C HIS A 296 -14.10 -1.53 -5.15
N ALA A 297 -14.33 -0.76 -4.09
CA ALA A 297 -15.51 -0.95 -3.25
C ALA A 297 -16.80 -0.76 -4.06
N LYS A 298 -17.94 -1.24 -3.53
CA LYS A 298 -19.25 -1.13 -4.20
C LYS A 298 -19.85 0.26 -4.02
N ARG A 299 -19.59 0.88 -2.87
CA ARG A 299 -20.02 2.24 -2.57
C ARG A 299 -18.90 2.99 -1.86
N THR A 300 -18.92 4.31 -1.99
CA THR A 300 -17.96 5.17 -1.27
C THR A 300 -18.08 5.04 0.25
N GLY A 301 -19.28 4.72 0.78
CA GLY A 301 -19.48 4.49 2.20
C GLY A 301 -18.77 3.25 2.75
N ASP A 302 -18.51 2.25 1.90
CA ASP A 302 -17.82 1.01 2.28
C ASP A 302 -16.35 1.27 2.67
N ILE A 303 -15.77 2.39 2.20
CA ILE A 303 -14.41 2.84 2.58
C ILE A 303 -14.31 3.10 4.09
N GLY A 304 -15.41 3.48 4.73
CA GLY A 304 -15.48 3.78 6.15
C GLY A 304 -14.81 5.11 6.49
N LEU A 305 -13.62 5.07 7.07
CA LEU A 305 -12.84 6.25 7.44
C LEU A 305 -11.62 6.36 6.55
N PHE A 306 -11.32 7.56 6.06
CA PHE A 306 -10.05 7.87 5.40
C PHE A 306 -9.20 8.75 6.33
N LYS A 307 -7.92 8.39 6.50
CA LYS A 307 -6.99 9.14 7.36
C LYS A 307 -5.66 9.34 6.66
N ILE A 308 -5.26 10.60 6.48
CA ILE A 308 -3.92 10.97 6.06
C ILE A 308 -2.97 10.75 7.24
N THR A 309 -1.91 9.98 7.00
CA THR A 309 -0.90 9.66 8.00
C THR A 309 0.34 10.54 7.84
N VAL A 310 0.74 10.79 6.60
CA VAL A 310 1.97 11.50 6.26
C VAL A 310 1.78 12.31 4.97
N GLU A 311 2.45 13.45 4.93
CA GLU A 311 2.65 14.24 3.72
C GLU A 311 4.13 14.61 3.60
N THR A 312 4.72 14.41 2.42
CA THR A 312 6.16 14.67 2.18
C THR A 312 6.45 15.20 0.77
N ALA A 313 7.58 15.90 0.62
CA ALA A 313 8.16 16.22 -0.69
C ALA A 313 9.02 15.04 -1.17
N VAL A 314 8.71 14.50 -2.35
CA VAL A 314 9.47 13.37 -2.93
C VAL A 314 10.55 13.88 -3.89
N ALA A 315 10.24 14.93 -4.64
CA ALA A 315 11.14 15.60 -5.56
C ALA A 315 10.69 17.05 -5.79
N ALA A 316 11.47 17.85 -6.52
CA ALA A 316 11.07 19.19 -6.89
C ALA A 316 9.72 19.17 -7.64
N GLY A 317 8.71 19.83 -7.07
CA GLY A 317 7.36 19.90 -7.63
C GLY A 317 6.51 18.63 -7.49
N ILE A 318 6.95 17.64 -6.71
CA ILE A 318 6.21 16.39 -6.45
C ILE A 318 5.99 16.20 -4.96
N ARG A 319 4.73 16.09 -4.57
CA ARG A 319 4.29 15.80 -3.20
C ARG A 319 3.73 14.39 -3.11
N ARG A 320 3.78 13.82 -1.91
CA ARG A 320 3.23 12.50 -1.59
C ARG A 320 2.31 12.61 -0.39
N ILE A 321 1.13 12.02 -0.52
CA ILE A 321 0.25 11.73 0.60
C ILE A 321 0.23 10.23 0.83
N GLU A 322 0.43 9.83 2.07
CA GLU A 322 0.17 8.47 2.54
C GLU A 322 -1.06 8.49 3.44
N ALA A 323 -1.92 7.50 3.25
CA ALA A 323 -3.18 7.41 3.98
C ALA A 323 -3.60 5.95 4.18
N VAL A 324 -4.52 5.76 5.12
CA VAL A 324 -5.13 4.47 5.45
C VAL A 324 -6.65 4.61 5.45
N THR A 325 -7.34 3.51 5.14
CA THR A 325 -8.80 3.44 5.16
C THR A 325 -9.34 2.40 6.14
N GLY A 326 -10.66 2.40 6.36
CA GLY A 326 -11.37 1.34 7.07
C GLY A 326 -10.79 1.04 8.45
N GLU A 327 -10.59 -0.25 8.72
CA GLU A 327 -10.06 -0.74 10.00
C GLU A 327 -8.63 -0.24 10.26
N ASN A 328 -7.80 -0.08 9.23
CA ASN A 328 -6.44 0.47 9.39
C ASN A 328 -6.48 1.94 9.86
N ALA A 329 -7.46 2.72 9.38
CA ALA A 329 -7.66 4.09 9.85
C ALA A 329 -8.14 4.15 11.31
N VAL A 330 -9.06 3.25 11.69
CA VAL A 330 -9.52 3.12 13.09
C VAL A 330 -8.34 2.75 14.00
N ASN A 331 -7.56 1.74 13.63
CA ASN A 331 -6.38 1.33 14.39
C ASN A 331 -5.32 2.44 14.49
N TRP A 332 -5.14 3.23 13.44
CA TRP A 332 -4.26 4.40 13.49
C TRP A 332 -4.74 5.43 14.53
N ILE A 333 -6.04 5.74 14.57
CA ILE A 333 -6.62 6.67 15.57
C ILE A 333 -6.48 6.11 16.98
N LEU A 334 -6.79 4.83 17.20
CA LEU A 334 -6.65 4.20 18.51
C LEU A 334 -5.19 4.23 19.00
N LYS A 335 -4.22 4.05 18.09
CA LYS A 335 -2.79 4.21 18.41
C LYS A 335 -2.47 5.65 18.84
N GLN A 336 -2.95 6.66 18.11
CA GLN A 336 -2.74 8.06 18.50
C GLN A 336 -3.39 8.39 19.86
N GLN A 337 -4.61 7.91 20.10
CA GLN A 337 -5.30 8.12 21.36
C GLN A 337 -4.55 7.51 22.54
N ARG A 338 -4.00 6.29 22.38
CA ARG A 338 -3.16 5.67 23.42
C ARG A 338 -1.92 6.50 23.72
N ILE A 339 -1.24 7.02 22.70
CA ILE A 339 -0.06 7.88 22.87
C ILE A 339 -0.43 9.17 23.63
N LEU A 340 -1.54 9.82 23.27
CA LEU A 340 -2.01 11.03 23.95
C LEU A 340 -2.35 10.76 25.42
N ASN A 341 -3.07 9.69 25.71
CA ASN A 341 -3.42 9.31 27.08
C ASN A 341 -2.17 9.00 27.91
N GLN A 342 -1.25 8.18 27.39
CA GLN A 342 0.01 7.86 28.05
C GLN A 342 0.87 9.11 28.30
N SER A 343 0.89 10.05 27.35
CA SER A 343 1.64 11.30 27.50
C SER A 343 1.04 12.20 28.59
N ALA A 344 -0.29 12.26 28.68
CA ALA A 344 -1.00 12.98 29.73
C ALA A 344 -0.74 12.36 31.11
N GLU A 345 -0.77 11.03 31.22
CA GLU A 345 -0.42 10.31 32.45
C GLU A 345 1.00 10.61 32.92
N LEU A 346 1.99 10.55 32.02
CA LEU A 346 3.40 10.85 32.34
C LEU A 346 3.58 12.27 32.90
N LEU A 347 2.81 13.23 32.38
CA LEU A 347 2.87 14.63 32.81
C LEU A 347 1.91 14.95 33.97
N LYS A 348 1.19 13.95 34.49
CA LYS A 348 0.14 14.09 35.52
C LYS A 348 -0.85 15.20 35.14
N SER A 349 -1.31 15.15 33.90
CA SER A 349 -2.25 16.07 33.27
C SER A 349 -3.42 15.31 32.65
N ASP A 350 -4.48 16.00 32.27
CA ASP A 350 -5.45 15.49 31.30
C ASP A 350 -5.01 15.82 29.87
N VAL A 351 -5.61 15.15 28.88
CA VAL A 351 -5.28 15.28 27.45
C VAL A 351 -5.56 16.70 26.93
N ASN A 352 -6.58 17.40 27.43
CA ASN A 352 -6.91 18.74 26.96
C ASN A 352 -5.89 19.78 27.47
N ALA A 353 -5.35 19.58 28.67
CA ALA A 353 -4.30 20.43 29.24
C ALA A 353 -2.87 19.99 28.87
N LEU A 354 -2.71 18.93 28.06
CA LEU A 354 -1.42 18.32 27.75
C LEU A 354 -0.43 19.33 27.13
N VAL A 355 -0.88 20.14 26.17
CA VAL A 355 -0.04 21.14 25.49
C VAL A 355 0.43 22.21 26.47
N ASP A 356 -0.48 22.76 27.27
CA ASP A 356 -0.13 23.76 28.29
C ASP A 356 0.85 23.20 29.31
N LYS A 357 0.68 21.92 29.70
CA LYS A 357 1.58 21.25 30.62
C LYS A 357 2.98 21.09 30.04
N ILE A 358 3.09 20.71 28.77
CA ILE A 358 4.38 20.63 28.06
C ILE A 358 5.06 22.00 28.04
N GLN A 359 4.33 23.06 27.70
CA GLN A 359 4.87 24.42 27.66
C GLN A 359 5.41 24.85 29.04
N GLN A 360 4.66 24.60 30.10
CA GLN A 360 5.10 24.89 31.48
C GLN A 360 6.40 24.16 31.86
N TYR A 361 6.59 22.91 31.43
CA TYR A 361 7.83 22.17 31.70
C TYR A 361 9.01 22.67 30.87
N GLN A 362 8.78 23.02 29.59
CA GLN A 362 9.81 23.61 28.72
C GLN A 362 10.29 24.96 29.25
N ASP A 363 9.38 25.80 29.75
CA ASP A 363 9.73 27.11 30.31
C ASP A 363 10.49 26.97 31.64
N LYS A 364 10.18 25.93 32.44
CA LYS A 364 10.92 25.61 33.66
C LYS A 364 12.33 25.08 33.41
N THR A 365 12.55 24.35 32.34
CA THR A 365 13.86 23.74 32.00
C THR A 365 14.81 24.70 31.28
N LYS A 366 14.30 25.81 30.74
CA LYS A 366 15.10 26.91 30.18
C LYS A 366 15.71 27.82 31.26
N ASN A 367 15.21 27.77 32.50
CA ASN A 367 15.72 28.49 33.66
C ASN A 367 16.53 27.54 34.54
#